data_AF-A0A534U5F1-F1
#
_entry.id   AF-A0A534U5F1-F1
#
_cell.length_a   1.000
_cell.length_b   1.000
_cell.length_c   1.000
_cell.angle_alpha   90.00
_cell.angle_beta   90.00
_cell.angle_gamma   90.00
#
_symmetry.space_group_name_H-M   'P 1'
#
loop_
_entity.id
_entity.type
_entity.pdbx_description
1 polymer ?
#
loop_
_entity_poly.entity_id
_entity_poly.type
_entity_poly.pdbx_seq_one_letter_code
_entity_poly.pdbx_strand_id
1 'polypeptide(L)' 'MPVSDAIVLSTMVDGVVYVVRGQETPKNTVKAAISQLKNDHQAKILGVLLNRVDVRAAEYDDYYVHDGDDYYSSVRLA' A
#
# COMPACT_ATOMS: atom_id res chain seq x y z
N MET A 1 10.46 15.72 10.19
CA MET A 1 9.41 14.71 9.90
C MET A 1 8.46 15.33 8.87
N PRO A 2 8.25 14.75 7.68
CA PRO A 2 7.39 15.32 6.63
C PRO A 2 5.87 15.21 6.91
N VAL A 3 5.47 14.64 8.06
CA VAL A 3 4.06 14.35 8.41
C VAL A 3 3.40 15.49 9.19
N SER A 4 4.17 16.31 9.92
CA SER A 4 3.63 17.35 10.81
C SER A 4 2.79 18.39 10.09
N ASP A 5 3.26 18.90 8.95
CA ASP A 5 2.52 19.91 8.18
C ASP A 5 1.20 19.33 7.62
N ALA A 6 1.23 18.07 7.19
CA ALA A 6 0.05 17.37 6.67
C ALA A 6 -1.02 17.17 7.76
N ILE A 7 -0.61 16.93 9.00
CA ILE A 7 -1.53 16.83 10.14
C ILE A 7 -2.24 18.17 10.37
N VAL A 8 -1.50 19.28 10.41
CA VAL A 8 -2.08 20.61 10.62
C VAL A 8 -3.07 20.95 9.49
N LEU A 9 -2.66 20.77 8.24
CA LEU A 9 -3.51 21.05 7.08
C LEU A 9 -4.75 20.15 7.02
N SER A 10 -4.67 18.90 7.51
CA SER A 10 -5.81 17.98 7.54
C SER A 10 -6.98 18.47 8.39
N THR A 11 -6.73 19.37 9.36
CA THR A 11 -7.78 19.98 10.18
C THR A 11 -8.55 21.09 9.47
N MET A 12 -8.05 21.57 8.33
CA MET A 12 -8.61 22.69 7.56
C MET A 12 -9.34 22.24 6.29
N VAL A 13 -9.41 20.94 6.02
CA VAL A 13 -9.98 20.35 4.80
C VAL A 13 -10.94 19.21 5.15
N ASP A 14 -11.86 18.88 4.23
CA ASP A 14 -12.83 17.79 4.43
C ASP A 14 -12.21 16.38 4.42
N GLY A 15 -10.96 16.28 3.96
CA GLY A 15 -10.18 15.05 3.98
C GLY A 15 -8.91 15.13 3.13
N VAL A 16 -8.10 14.09 3.25
CA VAL A 16 -6.77 13.99 2.62
C VAL A 16 -6.63 12.70 1.82
N VAL A 17 -5.79 12.70 0.78
CA VAL A 17 -5.41 11.50 0.02
C VAL A 17 -3.97 11.14 0.37
N TYR A 18 -3.72 9.87 0.71
CA TYR A 18 -2.40 9.39 1.05
C TYR A 18 -1.68 8.83 -0.19
N VAL A 19 -0.55 9.42 -0.59
CA VAL A 19 0.21 8.97 -1.75
C VAL A 19 1.33 8.03 -1.31
N VAL A 20 1.37 6.84 -1.91
CA VAL A 20 2.36 5.79 -1.61
C VAL A 20 3.17 5.51 -2.86
N ARG A 21 4.50 5.44 -2.74
CA ARG A 21 5.34 4.97 -3.85
C ARG A 21 5.25 3.45 -3.93
N GLY A 22 4.64 2.96 -5.00
CA GLY A 22 4.52 1.54 -5.32
C GLY A 22 5.89 0.87 -5.46
N GLN A 23 5.92 -0.44 -5.17
CA GLN A 23 7.10 -1.33 -5.24
C GLN A 23 8.30 -0.94 -4.35
N GLU A 24 8.33 0.25 -3.77
CA GLU A 24 9.40 0.72 -2.87
C GLU A 24 8.93 0.80 -1.41
N THR A 25 7.68 1.21 -1.17
CA THR A 25 7.19 1.42 0.19
C THR A 25 6.62 0.10 0.75
N PRO A 26 7.18 -0.45 1.84
CA PRO A 26 6.67 -1.70 2.43
C PRO A 26 5.24 -1.54 2.95
N LYS A 27 4.42 -2.59 2.78
CA LYS A 27 3.02 -2.62 3.25
C LYS A 27 2.87 -2.30 4.74
N ASN A 28 3.80 -2.76 5.58
CA ASN A 28 3.78 -2.50 7.02
C ASN A 28 4.02 -1.02 7.34
N THR A 29 4.91 -0.36 6.60
CA THR A 29 5.17 1.09 6.73
C THR A 29 3.92 1.89 6.36
N VAL A 30 3.23 1.50 5.29
CA VAL A 30 1.94 2.12 4.88
C VAL A 30 0.88 1.96 5.98
N LYS A 31 0.74 0.75 6.53
CA LYS A 31 -0.22 0.46 7.61
C LYS A 31 0.07 1.28 8.87
N ALA A 32 1.34 1.36 9.28
CA ALA A 32 1.75 2.14 10.45
C ALA A 32 1.44 3.64 10.26
N ALA A 33 1.76 4.19 9.09
CA ALA A 33 1.48 5.60 8.77
C ALA A 33 -0.03 5.90 8.77
N ILE A 34 -0.84 5.04 8.15
CA ILE A 34 -2.31 5.19 8.16
C ILE A 34 -2.86 5.10 9.59
N SER A 35 -2.34 4.15 10.39
CA SER A 35 -2.74 4.00 11.79
C SER A 35 -2.45 5.26 12.60
N GLN A 36 -1.25 5.84 12.46
CA GLN A 36 -0.87 7.09 13.13
C GLN A 36 -1.76 8.26 12.69
N LEU A 37 -1.95 8.45 11.38
CA LEU A 37 -2.77 9.55 10.85
C LEU A 37 -4.24 9.47 11.27
N LYS A 38 -4.81 8.25 11.32
CA LYS A 38 -6.20 8.04 11.73
C LYS A 38 -6.38 8.10 13.25
N ASN A 39 -5.53 7.41 14.02
CA ASN A 39 -5.74 7.22 15.45
C ASN A 39 -5.18 8.38 16.28
N ASP A 40 -4.01 8.90 15.92
CA ASP A 40 -3.33 9.92 16.74
C ASP A 40 -3.80 11.33 16.37
N HIS A 41 -4.28 11.51 15.14
CA HIS A 41 -4.53 12.84 14.56
C HIS A 41 -5.93 13.01 13.93
N GLN A 42 -6.77 11.96 13.95
CA GLN A 42 -8.15 11.99 13.44
C GLN A 42 -8.26 12.50 11.99
N ALA A 43 -7.19 12.37 11.19
CA ALA A 43 -7.19 12.83 9.81
C ALA A 43 -8.15 11.97 8.98
N LYS A 44 -9.08 12.62 8.27
CA LYS A 44 -10.03 11.93 7.39
C LYS A 44 -9.37 11.56 6.07
N ILE A 45 -8.83 10.35 5.99
CA ILE A 45 -8.24 9.80 4.77
C ILE A 45 -9.36 9.37 3.82
N LEU A 46 -9.49 10.05 2.67
CA LEU A 46 -10.47 9.77 1.62
C LEU A 46 -10.10 8.55 0.79
N GLY A 47 -8.81 8.27 0.65
CA GLY A 47 -8.29 7.16 -0.12
C GLY A 47 -6.76 7.14 -0.17
N VAL A 48 -6.23 6.15 -0.88
CA VAL A 48 -4.79 5.95 -1.09
C VAL A 48 -4.51 5.96 -2.60
N LEU A 49 -3.47 6.68 -3.01
CA LEU A 49 -2.97 6.71 -4.38
C LEU A 49 -1.62 5.98 -4.44
N LEU A 50 -1.56 4.86 -5.15
CA LEU A 50 -0.29 4.21 -5.48
C LEU A 50 0.33 4.89 -6.70
N ASN A 51 1.51 5.47 -6.50
CA ASN A 51 2.27 6.16 -7.54
C ASN A 51 3.51 5.34 -7.93
N ARG A 52 3.97 5.45 -9.18
CA ARG A 52 5.12 4.68 -9.72
C ARG A 52 4.97 3.16 -9.56
N VAL A 53 3.78 2.67 -9.83
CA VAL A 53 3.54 1.23 -9.97
C VAL A 53 3.91 0.82 -11.38
N ASP A 54 4.85 -0.10 -11.52
CA ASP A 54 5.04 -0.86 -12.76
C ASP A 54 4.00 -1.99 -12.81
N VAL A 55 2.93 -1.73 -13.56
CA VAL A 55 1.84 -2.70 -13.76
C VAL A 55 2.27 -3.91 -14.58
N ARG A 56 3.30 -3.78 -15.43
CA ARG A 56 3.79 -4.89 -16.25
C ARG A 56 4.60 -5.88 -15.43
N ALA A 57 5.35 -5.38 -14.46
CA ALA A 57 6.04 -6.23 -13.49
C ALA A 57 5.06 -7.01 -12.61
N ALA A 58 3.93 -6.40 -12.23
CA ALA A 58 2.89 -7.07 -11.45
C ALA A 58 2.21 -8.20 -12.24
N GLU A 59 1.93 -7.99 -13.53
CA GLU A 59 1.42 -9.07 -14.41
C GLU A 59 2.42 -10.23 -14.49
N TYR A 60 3.72 -9.95 -14.59
CA TYR A 60 4.76 -10.98 -14.70
C TYR A 60 4.90 -11.81 -13.41
N ASP A 61 4.84 -11.20 -12.23
CA ASP A 61 4.86 -11.92 -10.94
C ASP A 61 3.65 -12.85 -10.78
N ASP A 62 2.44 -12.42 -11.21
CA ASP A 62 1.22 -13.25 -11.12
C ASP A 62 1.32 -14.52 -11.99
N TYR A 63 1.97 -14.44 -13.16
CA TYR A 63 2.21 -15.61 -14.01
C TYR A 63 3.12 -16.65 -13.33
N TYR A 64 4.19 -16.22 -12.64
CA TYR A 64 5.08 -17.15 -11.94
C TYR A 64 4.44 -17.80 -10.71
N VAL A 65 3.58 -17.07 -9.99
CA VAL A 65 2.88 -17.62 -8.82
C VAL A 65 1.93 -18.74 -9.25
N HIS A 66 1.25 -18.59 -10.38
CA HIS A 66 0.37 -19.64 -10.89
C HIS A 66 1.10 -20.92 -11.32
N ASP A 67 2.24 -20.81 -12.01
CA ASP A 67 3.03 -21.99 -12.39
C ASP A 67 3.66 -22.71 -11.18
N GLY A 68 4.01 -21.97 -10.12
CA GLY A 68 4.61 -22.53 -8.90
C GLY A 68 3.63 -23.36 -8.06
N ASP A 69 2.39 -22.89 -7.92
CA ASP A 69 1.36 -23.57 -7.13
C ASP A 69 0.86 -24.87 -7.80
N ASP A 70 0.79 -24.89 -9.14
CA ASP A 70 0.43 -26.10 -9.89
C ASP A 70 1.52 -27.18 -9.78
N TYR A 71 2.80 -26.79 -9.73
CA TYR A 71 3.90 -27.73 -9.52
C TYR A 71 3.93 -28.27 -8.08
N TYR A 72 3.65 -27.44 -7.09
CA TYR A 72 3.66 -27.87 -5.68
C TYR A 72 2.44 -28.72 -5.30
N SER A 73 1.29 -28.49 -5.96
CA SER A 73 0.08 -29.30 -5.78
C SER A 73 0.18 -30.68 -6.44
N SER A 74 0.79 -30.77 -7.63
CA SER A 74 1.00 -32.03 -8.33
C SER A 74 2.02 -32.95 -7.65
N VAL A 75 3.09 -32.40 -7.06
CA VAL A 75 4.10 -33.18 -6.31
C VAL A 75 3.57 -33.71 -4.97
N ARG A 76 2.56 -33.07 -4.37
CA ARG A 76 1.93 -33.52 -3.12
C ARG A 76 0.89 -34.64 -3.30
N LEU A 77 0.47 -34.90 -4.54
CA LEU A 77 -0.53 -35.90 -4.90
C LEU A 77 0.07 -37.17 -5.53
N ALA A 78 1.41 -37.28 -5.56
CA ALA A 78 2.16 -38.48 -5.94
C ALA A 78 2.78 -39.15 -4.70
#